data_AF-A0A7S2N102-F1
#
_entry.id   AF-A0A7S2N102-F1
#
_cell.length_a   1.000
_cell.length_b   1.000
_cell.length_c   1.000
_cell.angle_alpha   90.00
_cell.angle_beta   90.00
_cell.angle_gamma   90.00
#
_symmetry.space_group_name_H-M   'P 1'
#
loop_
_entity.id
_entity.type
_entity.pdbx_description
1 polymer ?
#
loop_
_entity_poly.entity_id
_entity_poly.type
_entity_poly.pdbx_seq_one_letter_code
_entity_poly.pdbx_strand_id
1 'polypeptide(L)'
;SRVEPSAQEPQASVAKAKHVDHNPSHLDRAPRGGDAASIRKEVGDTSASQLVAALAVVLTVHCARNEHGCASKGQSTPFHEAVEPETGIRDYLAQIRRHMRCSKECLIMALVYLDRIVEA
;
A
#
# COMPACT_ATOMS: atom_id res chain seq x y z
N SER A 1 -6.41 -20.67 -49.61
CA SER A 1 -5.67 -20.34 -48.38
C SER A 1 -4.34 -21.07 -48.44
N ARG A 2 -3.20 -20.39 -48.19
CA ARG A 2 -1.80 -20.60 -48.69
C ARG A 2 -1.51 -19.79 -49.97
N VAL A 3 -0.44 -19.01 -50.13
CA VAL A 3 0.87 -18.82 -49.44
C VAL A 3 1.30 -17.35 -49.64
N GLU A 4 1.87 -16.68 -48.64
CA GLU A 4 2.70 -15.46 -48.81
C GLU A 4 4.14 -15.80 -48.38
N PRO A 5 5.18 -15.56 -49.20
CA PRO A 5 6.57 -15.78 -48.82
C PRO A 5 7.28 -14.50 -48.35
N SER A 6 8.20 -14.68 -47.40
CA SER A 6 9.18 -13.71 -46.90
C SER A 6 10.12 -13.17 -47.98
N ALA A 7 10.53 -11.90 -47.83
CA ALA A 7 11.89 -11.40 -48.10
C ALA A 7 12.02 -10.01 -47.45
N GLN A 8 12.75 -9.87 -46.35
CA GLN A 8 14.21 -9.62 -46.26
C GLN A 8 14.59 -8.16 -46.60
N GLU A 9 15.07 -7.49 -45.56
CA GLU A 9 15.71 -6.17 -45.49
C GLU A 9 16.83 -5.96 -46.53
N PRO A 10 17.16 -4.70 -46.88
CA PRO A 10 18.55 -4.31 -46.67
C PRO A 10 18.76 -2.90 -46.11
N GLN A 11 19.91 -2.82 -45.42
CA GLN A 11 20.53 -1.71 -44.73
C GLN A 11 21.07 -0.60 -45.63
N ALA A 12 21.18 0.62 -45.08
CA ALA A 12 22.32 1.57 -45.19
C ALA A 12 21.90 2.89 -44.50
N SER A 13 22.45 3.30 -43.36
CA SER A 13 23.78 3.87 -43.08
C SER A 13 23.99 5.31 -43.58
N VAL A 14 24.57 6.12 -42.67
CA VAL A 14 25.44 7.29 -42.87
C VAL A 14 24.89 8.71 -42.56
N ALA A 15 25.36 9.21 -41.40
CA ALA A 15 25.94 10.54 -41.09
C ALA A 15 25.12 11.86 -41.02
N LYS A 16 25.07 12.39 -39.78
CA LYS A 16 25.79 13.60 -39.27
C LYS A 16 25.49 14.97 -39.91
N ALA A 17 24.98 15.90 -39.10
CA ALA A 17 25.30 17.33 -39.23
C ALA A 17 25.20 18.04 -37.87
N LYS A 18 26.28 18.73 -37.49
CA LYS A 18 26.37 19.64 -36.35
C LYS A 18 25.84 21.01 -36.77
N HIS A 19 25.13 21.71 -35.90
CA HIS A 19 24.83 23.13 -36.06
C HIS A 19 25.44 23.90 -34.88
N VAL A 20 26.19 24.94 -35.19
CA VAL A 20 26.81 25.90 -34.28
C VAL A 20 26.12 27.23 -34.57
N ASP A 21 25.62 27.93 -33.55
CA ASP A 21 25.47 29.37 -33.64
C ASP A 21 25.66 30.05 -32.28
N HIS A 22 26.16 31.28 -32.36
CA HIS A 22 26.89 32.02 -31.32
C HIS A 22 26.00 32.83 -30.34
N ASN A 23 26.63 33.11 -29.18
CA ASN A 23 26.28 33.97 -28.04
C ASN A 23 25.76 35.39 -28.40
N PRO A 24 24.90 36.02 -27.57
CA PRO A 24 25.42 37.10 -26.72
C PRO A 24 24.80 37.21 -25.32
N SER A 25 25.65 37.58 -24.37
CA SER A 25 25.37 37.95 -22.98
C SER A 25 24.72 39.34 -22.86
N HIS A 26 23.55 39.48 -22.18
CA HIS A 26 23.22 40.67 -21.38
C HIS A 26 21.95 40.49 -20.51
N LEU A 27 22.12 40.77 -19.21
CA LEU A 27 21.15 41.12 -18.14
C LEU A 27 19.65 40.76 -18.27
N ASP A 28 19.14 39.98 -17.30
CA ASP A 28 18.23 40.50 -16.26
C ASP A 28 18.10 39.51 -15.07
N ARG A 29 17.61 39.99 -13.93
CA ARG A 29 17.74 39.40 -12.58
C ARG A 29 16.37 38.93 -12.05
N ALA A 30 16.38 37.73 -11.44
CA ALA A 30 15.37 37.11 -10.52
C ALA A 30 14.13 36.40 -11.15
N PRO A 31 13.45 35.46 -10.46
CA PRO A 31 13.65 34.98 -9.08
C PRO A 31 14.00 33.48 -8.97
N ARG A 32 14.58 33.10 -7.83
CA ARG A 32 14.80 31.71 -7.41
C ARG A 32 13.43 31.05 -7.24
N GLY A 33 13.07 30.16 -8.16
CA GLY A 33 11.95 29.24 -8.02
C GLY A 33 12.27 28.21 -6.93
N GLY A 34 12.01 28.58 -5.69
CA GLY A 34 11.97 27.64 -4.57
C GLY A 34 10.75 26.75 -4.70
N ASP A 35 11.01 25.48 -4.96
CA ASP A 35 10.28 24.32 -4.44
C ASP A 35 8.76 24.41 -4.41
N ALA A 36 8.14 24.36 -5.60
CA ALA A 36 6.81 23.79 -5.76
C ALA A 36 6.88 22.25 -5.68
N ALA A 37 7.56 21.71 -4.66
CA ALA A 37 7.59 20.29 -4.37
C ALA A 37 6.30 19.90 -3.65
N SER A 38 5.26 19.65 -4.45
CA SER A 38 4.29 18.57 -4.24
C SER A 38 3.77 18.37 -2.81
N ILE A 39 3.05 19.36 -2.24
CA ILE A 39 2.09 19.05 -1.18
C ILE A 39 0.81 18.56 -1.85
N ARG A 40 0.86 17.33 -2.39
CA ARG A 40 -0.36 16.57 -2.69
C ARG A 40 -0.87 16.04 -1.36
N LYS A 41 -1.87 16.72 -0.80
CA LYS A 41 -2.61 16.25 0.35
C LYS A 41 -3.26 14.91 -0.02
N GLU A 42 -2.75 13.81 0.55
CA GLU A 42 -3.33 12.45 0.50
C GLU A 42 -4.73 12.47 1.13
N VAL A 43 -5.74 12.92 0.37
CA VAL A 43 -7.13 13.04 0.84
C VAL A 43 -7.91 11.71 0.73
N GLY A 44 -7.30 10.66 0.18
CA GLY A 44 -7.96 9.36 -0.05
C GLY A 44 -8.02 8.42 1.17
N ASP A 45 -7.15 8.58 2.17
CA ASP A 45 -6.87 7.49 3.14
C ASP A 45 -7.34 7.79 4.60
N THR A 46 -7.94 8.96 4.85
CA THR A 46 -8.45 9.31 6.19
C THR A 46 -9.53 8.33 6.64
N SER A 47 -10.45 7.97 5.75
CA SER A 47 -11.57 7.06 6.07
C SER A 47 -11.11 5.63 6.31
N ALA A 48 -10.13 5.11 5.56
CA ALA A 48 -9.60 3.78 5.83
C ALA A 48 -8.72 3.77 7.07
N SER A 49 -8.02 4.87 7.38
CA SER A 49 -7.24 5.00 8.62
C SER A 49 -8.14 5.12 9.86
N GLN A 50 -9.28 5.81 9.74
CA GLN A 50 -10.34 5.79 10.75
C GLN A 50 -10.92 4.38 10.92
N LEU A 51 -11.14 3.65 9.82
CA LEU A 51 -11.60 2.26 9.90
C LEU A 51 -10.60 1.36 10.62
N VAL A 52 -9.31 1.44 10.29
CA VAL A 52 -8.25 0.70 11.00
C VAL A 52 -8.24 1.06 12.49
N ALA A 53 -8.38 2.33 12.84
CA ALA A 53 -8.46 2.76 14.23
C ALA A 53 -9.69 2.19 14.95
N ALA A 54 -10.87 2.23 14.31
CA ALA A 54 -12.09 1.67 14.86
C ALA A 54 -11.99 0.14 15.07
N LEU A 55 -11.45 -0.58 14.07
CA LEU A 55 -11.22 -2.01 14.16
C LEU A 55 -10.25 -2.37 15.28
N ALA A 56 -9.17 -1.61 15.44
CA ALA A 56 -8.23 -1.82 16.53
C ALA A 56 -8.92 -1.72 17.90
N VAL A 57 -9.75 -0.70 18.11
CA VAL A 57 -10.52 -0.55 19.36
C VAL A 57 -11.45 -1.73 19.59
N VAL A 58 -12.22 -2.14 18.57
CA VAL A 58 -13.14 -3.28 18.67
C VAL A 58 -12.39 -4.55 19.05
N LEU A 59 -11.31 -4.88 18.37
CA LEU A 59 -10.51 -6.08 18.63
C LEU A 59 -9.84 -6.03 20.00
N THR A 60 -9.31 -4.87 20.43
CA THR A 60 -8.75 -4.71 21.79
C THR A 60 -9.80 -4.98 22.87
N VAL A 61 -11.01 -4.42 22.71
CA VAL A 61 -12.11 -4.66 23.66
C VAL A 61 -12.52 -6.13 23.64
N HIS A 62 -12.53 -6.76 22.46
CA HIS A 62 -12.86 -8.17 22.33
C HIS A 62 -11.84 -9.07 23.06
N CYS A 63 -10.53 -8.80 22.89
CA CYS A 63 -9.46 -9.47 23.62
C CYS A 63 -9.63 -9.32 25.14
N ALA A 64 -9.86 -8.10 25.64
CA ALA A 64 -10.05 -7.85 27.08
C ALA A 64 -11.27 -8.57 27.66
N ARG A 65 -12.37 -8.66 26.89
CA ARG A 65 -13.58 -9.38 27.32
C ARG A 65 -13.40 -10.90 27.33
N ASN A 66 -12.58 -11.42 26.41
CA ASN A 66 -12.31 -12.85 26.27
C ASN A 66 -11.08 -13.35 27.03
N GLU A 67 -10.34 -12.45 27.71
CA GLU A 67 -9.19 -12.80 28.56
C GLU A 67 -9.58 -13.83 29.64
N HIS A 68 -10.82 -13.77 30.13
CA HIS A 68 -11.36 -14.70 31.12
C HIS A 68 -12.01 -15.97 30.50
N GLY A 69 -12.24 -16.00 29.18
CA GLY A 69 -12.96 -17.08 28.48
C GLY A 69 -12.08 -18.21 27.95
N CYS A 70 -10.78 -17.94 27.72
CA CYS A 70 -9.84 -18.91 27.12
C CYS A 70 -9.24 -19.93 28.10
N ALA A 71 -9.64 -19.93 29.37
CA ALA A 71 -9.26 -20.97 30.33
C ALA A 71 -10.01 -22.31 30.13
N SER A 72 -10.81 -22.43 29.06
CA SER A 72 -11.49 -23.67 28.74
C SER A 72 -10.55 -24.64 28.00
N LYS A 73 -9.82 -25.43 28.80
CA LYS A 73 -9.28 -26.76 28.46
C LYS A 73 -8.05 -26.86 27.54
N GLY A 74 -6.99 -26.06 27.74
CA GLY A 74 -5.62 -26.45 27.33
C GLY A 74 -5.40 -26.84 25.86
N GLN A 75 -6.31 -26.49 24.96
CA GLN A 75 -6.22 -26.78 23.53
C GLN A 75 -5.56 -25.59 22.86
N SER A 76 -4.27 -25.73 22.56
CA SER A 76 -3.58 -24.79 21.68
C SER A 76 -4.27 -24.82 20.32
N THR A 77 -4.87 -23.70 19.92
CA THR A 77 -5.37 -23.51 18.57
C THR A 77 -4.21 -23.09 17.66
N PRO A 78 -4.32 -23.23 16.32
CA PRO A 78 -3.34 -22.66 15.41
C PRO A 78 -3.29 -21.12 15.44
N PHE A 79 -4.20 -20.47 16.19
CA PHE A 79 -4.25 -19.03 16.40
C PHE A 79 -3.66 -18.62 17.76
N HIS A 80 -3.16 -19.58 18.53
CA HIS A 80 -2.52 -19.30 19.81
C HIS A 80 -1.04 -18.98 19.59
N GLU A 81 -0.64 -17.78 20.00
CA GLU A 81 0.75 -17.36 20.01
C GLU A 81 1.31 -17.50 21.43
N ALA A 82 2.50 -18.07 21.57
CA ALA A 82 3.09 -18.37 22.88
C ALA A 82 3.59 -17.12 23.62
N VAL A 83 3.91 -16.06 22.86
CA VAL A 83 4.48 -14.82 23.36
C VAL A 83 3.70 -13.65 22.76
N GLU A 84 3.40 -12.64 23.58
CA GLU A 84 2.74 -11.44 23.09
C GLU A 84 3.61 -10.73 22.03
N PRO A 85 3.07 -10.40 20.85
CA PRO A 85 3.82 -9.68 19.83
C PRO A 85 4.22 -8.27 20.30
N GLU A 86 5.41 -7.81 19.90
CA GLU A 86 5.85 -6.43 20.16
C GLU A 86 5.00 -5.36 19.45
N THR A 87 4.28 -5.77 18.39
CA THR A 87 3.45 -4.88 17.58
C THR A 87 2.01 -4.88 18.08
N GLY A 88 1.48 -3.70 18.41
CA GLY A 88 0.08 -3.54 18.81
C GLY A 88 -0.91 -3.81 17.67
N ILE A 89 -2.15 -4.16 18.02
CA ILE A 89 -3.23 -4.52 17.09
C ILE A 89 -3.42 -3.46 15.98
N ARG A 90 -3.41 -2.18 16.34
CA ARG A 90 -3.59 -1.08 15.37
C ARG A 90 -2.48 -1.03 14.32
N ASP A 91 -1.24 -1.16 14.75
CA ASP A 91 -0.09 -1.08 13.86
C ASP A 91 -0.01 -2.32 12.96
N TYR A 92 -0.37 -3.48 13.50
CA TYR A 92 -0.49 -4.70 12.73
C TYR A 92 -1.59 -4.61 11.64
N LEU A 93 -2.77 -4.07 11.97
CA LEU A 93 -3.83 -3.83 10.97
C LEU A 93 -3.40 -2.81 9.90
N ALA A 94 -2.66 -1.76 10.29
CA ALA A 94 -2.11 -0.81 9.34
C ALA A 94 -1.09 -1.48 8.41
N GLN A 95 -0.25 -2.37 8.94
CA GLN A 95 0.70 -3.16 8.17
C GLN A 95 -0.02 -4.08 7.17
N ILE A 96 -1.03 -4.84 7.62
CA ILE A 96 -1.86 -5.68 6.73
C ILE A 96 -2.42 -4.85 5.58
N ARG A 97 -3.02 -3.69 5.87
CA ARG A 97 -3.59 -2.83 4.82
C ARG A 97 -2.53 -2.39 3.80
N ARG A 98 -1.35 -1.99 4.28
CA ARG A 98 -0.25 -1.52 3.43
C ARG A 98 0.31 -2.61 2.52
N HIS A 99 0.54 -3.82 3.06
CA HIS A 99 1.19 -4.89 2.31
C HIS A 99 0.20 -5.71 1.46
N MET A 100 -1.01 -5.95 1.97
CA MET A 100 -2.00 -6.81 1.30
C MET A 100 -2.92 -6.03 0.35
N ARG A 101 -2.78 -4.69 0.29
CA ARG A 101 -3.71 -3.78 -0.44
C ARG A 101 -5.18 -4.07 -0.12
N CYS A 102 -5.46 -4.46 1.14
CA CYS A 102 -6.79 -4.86 1.57
C CYS A 102 -7.73 -3.64 1.51
N SER A 103 -8.86 -3.82 0.83
CA SER A 103 -9.90 -2.78 0.74
C SER A 103 -10.63 -2.62 2.08
N LYS A 104 -11.46 -1.59 2.20
CA LYS A 104 -12.28 -1.37 3.41
C LYS A 104 -13.22 -2.55 3.65
N GLU A 105 -13.82 -3.05 2.58
CA GLU A 105 -14.75 -4.19 2.59
C GLU A 105 -14.03 -5.45 3.08
N CYS A 106 -12.79 -5.68 2.64
CA CYS A 106 -11.94 -6.78 3.09
C CYS A 106 -11.72 -6.75 4.62
N LEU A 107 -11.47 -5.57 5.20
CA LEU A 107 -11.31 -5.43 6.65
C LEU A 107 -12.61 -5.67 7.43
N ILE A 108 -13.75 -5.22 6.90
CA ILE A 108 -15.07 -5.48 7.50
C ILE A 108 -15.39 -6.98 7.46
N MET A 109 -15.12 -7.64 6.33
CA MET A 109 -15.32 -9.09 6.20
C MET A 109 -14.45 -9.88 7.18
N ALA A 110 -13.20 -9.46 7.41
CA ALA A 110 -12.35 -10.07 8.42
C ALA A 110 -12.93 -9.93 9.84
N LEU A 111 -13.50 -8.77 10.19
CA LEU A 111 -14.15 -8.61 11.50
C LEU A 111 -15.37 -9.52 11.65
N VAL A 112 -16.24 -9.58 10.63
CA VAL A 112 -17.42 -10.47 10.64
C VAL A 112 -16.99 -11.94 10.74
N TYR A 113 -15.88 -12.32 10.11
CA TYR A 113 -15.32 -13.66 10.22
C TYR A 113 -14.85 -14.00 11.64
N LEU A 114 -14.14 -13.07 12.29
CA LEU A 114 -13.69 -13.23 13.67
C LEU A 114 -14.87 -13.37 14.64
N ASP A 115 -15.89 -12.51 14.50
CA ASP A 115 -17.11 -12.54 15.32
C ASP A 115 -17.79 -13.91 15.24
N ARG A 116 -17.94 -14.45 14.03
CA ARG A 116 -18.54 -15.78 13.79
C ARG A 116 -17.72 -16.94 14.34
N ILE A 117 -16.38 -16.85 14.33
CA ILE A 117 -15.54 -17.91 14.91
C ILE A 117 -15.72 -17.95 16.44
N VAL A 118 -15.93 -16.81 17.07
CA VAL A 118 -16.06 -16.72 18.53
C VAL A 118 -17.43 -17.18 19.01
N GLU A 119 -18.47 -17.07 18.20
CA GLU A 119 -19.82 -17.60 18.49
C GLU A 119 -19.97 -19.12 18.25
N ALA A 120 -19.03 -19.77 17.55
CA ALA A 120 -19.07 -21.19 17.19
C ALA A 120 -18.57 -22.11 18.31
#